data_AF-A0A920I7I6-F1
#
_entry.id   AF-A0A920I7I6-F1
#
_cell.length_a   1.000
_cell.length_b   1.000
_cell.length_c   1.000
_cell.angle_alpha   90.00
_cell.angle_beta   90.00
_cell.angle_gamma   90.00
#
_symmetry.space_group_name_H-M   'P 1'
#
loop_
_entity.id
_entity.type
_entity.pdbx_description
1 polymer ?
#
loop_
_entity_poly.entity_id
_entity_poly.type
_entity_poly.pdbx_seq_one_letter_code
_entity_poly.pdbx_strand_id
1 'polypeptide(L)'
;MKNEAEAFRNDVVPRARGEGARLIAESEAYQAEVVNRARGDASRFDQVYSAYLKNKDITLERIYLETMENIFRNVEKIIIDGDNGNGVVPYLPLKELNRNAGQGS
;
A
#
# COMPACT_ATOMS: atom_id res chain seq x y z
N MET A 1 7.68 11.59 -53.48
CA MET A 1 8.88 10.82 -53.09
C MET A 1 9.94 11.61 -52.32
N LYS A 2 10.60 12.66 -52.84
CA LYS A 2 11.61 13.43 -52.05
C LYS A 2 11.03 14.11 -50.80
N ASN A 3 9.90 14.78 -50.95
CA ASN A 3 9.22 15.46 -49.83
C ASN A 3 8.70 14.48 -48.77
N GLU A 4 8.19 13.32 -49.17
CA GLU A 4 7.71 12.27 -48.24
C GLU A 4 8.85 11.64 -47.44
N ALA A 5 10.01 11.41 -48.06
CA ALA A 5 11.19 10.88 -47.36
C ALA A 5 11.78 11.90 -46.37
N GLU A 6 11.78 13.19 -46.73
CA GLU A 6 12.18 14.28 -45.83
C GLU A 6 11.20 14.46 -44.67
N ALA A 7 9.89 14.42 -44.94
CA ALA A 7 8.84 14.47 -43.92
C ALA A 7 8.93 13.28 -42.95
N PHE A 8 9.13 12.06 -43.48
CA PHE A 8 9.32 10.86 -42.65
C PHE A 8 10.55 10.99 -41.75
N ARG A 9 11.68 11.47 -42.28
CA ARG A 9 12.90 11.68 -41.48
C ARG A 9 12.71 12.77 -40.42
N ASN A 10 11.97 13.83 -40.75
CA ASN A 10 11.65 14.93 -39.85
C ASN A 10 10.64 14.53 -38.75
N ASP A 11 9.91 13.44 -38.92
CA ASP A 11 8.98 12.92 -37.91
C ASP A 11 9.64 11.84 -37.04
N VAL A 12 10.32 10.87 -37.66
CA VAL A 12 10.89 9.70 -36.96
C VAL A 12 12.05 10.08 -36.05
N VAL A 13 12.97 10.94 -36.50
CA VAL A 13 14.17 11.28 -35.72
C VAL A 13 13.81 12.08 -34.45
N PRO A 14 12.96 13.12 -34.50
CA PRO A 14 12.53 13.81 -33.28
C PRO A 14 11.69 12.94 -32.35
N ARG A 15 10.83 12.09 -32.89
CA ARG A 15 10.02 11.15 -32.08
C ARG A 15 10.88 10.17 -31.32
N ALA A 16 11.83 9.50 -32.00
CA ALA A 16 12.77 8.58 -31.36
C ALA A 16 13.62 9.27 -30.29
N ARG A 17 14.04 10.53 -30.52
CA ARG A 17 14.74 11.34 -29.51
C ARG A 17 13.86 11.65 -28.30
N GLY A 18 12.59 12.00 -28.53
CA GLY A 18 11.62 12.24 -27.46
C GLY A 18 11.34 11.00 -26.62
N GLU A 19 11.17 9.85 -27.27
CA GLU A 19 11.00 8.56 -26.61
C GLU A 19 12.24 8.18 -25.78
N GLY A 20 13.44 8.38 -26.32
CA GLY A 20 14.69 8.16 -25.59
C GLY A 20 14.84 9.08 -24.37
N ALA A 21 14.55 10.37 -24.53
CA ALA A 21 14.57 11.33 -23.42
C ALA A 21 13.54 10.96 -22.33
N ARG A 22 12.34 10.52 -22.73
CA ARG A 22 11.31 10.04 -21.81
C ARG A 22 11.79 8.82 -21.03
N LEU A 23 12.38 7.84 -21.72
CA LEU A 23 12.89 6.62 -21.07
C LEU A 23 13.99 6.93 -20.04
N ILE A 24 14.88 7.87 -20.35
CA ILE A 24 15.92 8.31 -19.42
C ILE A 24 15.27 8.97 -18.19
N ALA A 25 14.33 9.90 -18.39
CA ALA A 25 13.65 10.58 -17.29
C ALA A 25 12.86 9.62 -16.41
N GLU A 26 12.16 8.64 -16.99
CA GLU A 26 11.45 7.59 -16.25
C GLU A 26 12.42 6.73 -15.42
N SER A 27 13.59 6.40 -15.98
CA SER A 27 14.62 5.63 -15.28
C SER A 27 15.24 6.40 -14.12
N GLU A 28 15.53 7.69 -14.31
CA GLU A 28 16.03 8.58 -13.25
C GLU A 28 15.00 8.76 -12.14
N ALA A 29 13.72 8.95 -12.49
CA ALA A 29 12.63 9.05 -11.54
C ALA A 29 12.47 7.76 -10.73
N TYR A 30 12.51 6.59 -11.38
CA TYR A 30 12.44 5.31 -10.71
C TYR A 30 13.63 5.09 -9.77
N GLN A 31 14.85 5.41 -10.21
CA GLN A 31 16.04 5.34 -9.38
C GLN A 31 15.87 6.23 -8.13
N ALA A 32 15.42 7.47 -8.31
CA ALA A 32 15.19 8.39 -7.20
C ALA A 32 14.11 7.88 -6.25
N GLU A 33 13.01 7.32 -6.77
CA GLU A 33 11.95 6.70 -5.97
C GLU A 33 12.50 5.56 -5.10
N VAL A 34 13.25 4.63 -5.69
CA VAL A 34 13.84 3.49 -4.99
C VAL A 34 14.80 3.97 -3.89
N VAL A 35 15.68 4.91 -4.19
CA VAL A 35 16.64 5.46 -3.22
C VAL A 35 15.92 6.18 -2.08
N ASN A 36 14.92 7.00 -2.39
CA ASN A 36 14.18 7.75 -1.38
C ASN A 36 13.34 6.82 -0.49
N ARG A 37 12.71 5.78 -1.07
CA ARG A 37 12.01 4.75 -0.29
C ARG A 37 12.97 4.03 0.66
N ALA A 38 14.10 3.56 0.16
CA ALA A 38 15.10 2.87 0.98
C ALA A 38 15.63 3.76 2.13
N ARG A 39 15.87 5.06 1.87
CA ARG A 39 16.25 6.02 2.91
C ARG A 39 15.15 6.25 3.95
N GLY A 40 13.89 6.34 3.51
CA GLY A 40 12.73 6.46 4.40
C GLY A 40 12.59 5.24 5.31
N ASP A 41 12.71 4.04 4.73
CA ASP A 41 12.63 2.78 5.47
C ASP A 41 13.75 2.64 6.50
N ALA A 42 14.99 3.00 6.12
CA ALA A 42 16.13 3.03 7.05
C ALA A 42 15.91 4.02 8.21
N SER A 43 15.47 5.24 7.90
CA SER A 43 15.17 6.25 8.93
C SER A 43 14.06 5.80 9.87
N ARG A 44 13.00 5.17 9.35
CA ARG A 44 11.93 4.59 10.16
C ARG A 44 12.47 3.47 11.07
N PHE A 45 13.32 2.61 10.54
CA PHE A 45 13.97 1.56 11.33
C PHE A 45 14.78 2.14 12.48
N ASP A 46 15.63 3.14 12.21
CA ASP A 46 16.47 3.79 13.23
C ASP A 46 15.64 4.44 14.34
N GLN A 47 14.51 5.06 13.98
CA GLN A 47 13.58 5.65 14.94
C GLN A 47 12.95 4.58 15.85
N VAL A 48 12.48 3.47 15.28
CA VAL A 48 11.91 2.35 16.04
C VAL A 48 12.98 1.71 16.93
N TYR A 49 14.19 1.51 16.41
CA TYR A 49 15.30 0.96 17.16
C TYR A 49 15.70 1.84 18.35
N SER A 50 15.74 3.16 18.14
CA SER A 50 16.00 4.13 19.21
C SER A 50 14.92 4.09 20.30
N ALA A 51 13.65 4.00 19.91
CA ALA A 51 12.54 3.84 20.84
C ALA A 51 12.63 2.52 21.63
N TYR A 52 12.97 1.43 20.94
CA TYR A 52 13.19 0.12 21.55
C TYR A 52 14.31 0.16 22.59
N LEU A 53 15.47 0.76 22.28
CA LEU A 53 16.56 0.90 23.24
C LEU A 53 16.15 1.70 24.50
N LYS A 54 15.29 2.71 24.34
CA LYS A 54 14.79 3.54 25.44
C LYS A 54 13.79 2.80 26.32
N ASN A 55 12.85 2.06 25.74
CA ASN A 55 11.86 1.27 26.48
C ASN A 55 11.41 0.05 25.65
N LYS A 56 12.05 -1.09 25.92
CA LYS A 56 11.88 -2.33 25.15
C LYS A 56 10.47 -2.90 25.29
N ASP A 57 9.98 -2.99 26.52
CA ASP A 57 8.72 -3.68 26.84
C ASP A 57 7.53 -2.96 26.20
N ILE A 58 7.43 -1.63 26.36
CA ILE A 58 6.35 -0.84 25.76
C ILE A 58 6.43 -0.84 24.23
N THR A 59 7.63 -0.82 23.66
CA THR A 59 7.80 -0.84 22.19
C THR A 59 7.32 -2.16 21.59
N LEU A 60 7.65 -3.30 22.23
CA LEU A 60 7.18 -4.62 21.79
C LEU A 60 5.67 -4.77 21.97
N GLU A 61 5.13 -4.32 23.10
CA GLU A 61 3.69 -4.35 23.35
C GLU A 61 2.93 -3.54 22.30
N ARG A 62 3.38 -2.33 21.97
CA ARG A 62 2.79 -1.52 20.89
C ARG A 62 2.82 -2.24 19.54
N ILE A 63 3.98 -2.78 19.14
CA ILE A 63 4.10 -3.51 17.86
C ILE A 63 3.13 -4.69 17.81
N TYR A 64 3.00 -5.44 18.91
CA TYR A 64 2.07 -6.55 19.01
C TYR A 64 0.62 -6.08 18.86
N LEU A 65 0.22 -5.04 19.59
CA LEU A 65 -1.15 -4.50 19.53
C LEU A 65 -1.49 -3.95 18.14
N GLU A 66 -0.58 -3.19 17.51
CA GLU A 66 -0.76 -2.68 16.14
C GLU A 66 -0.87 -3.82 15.12
N THR A 67 -0.06 -4.87 15.27
CA THR A 67 -0.10 -6.06 14.40
C THR A 67 -1.42 -6.82 14.56
N MET A 68 -1.85 -7.04 15.81
CA MET A 68 -3.14 -7.68 16.11
C MET A 68 -4.31 -6.85 15.61
N GLU A 69 -4.26 -5.52 15.73
CA GLU A 69 -5.27 -4.63 15.16
C GLU A 69 -5.38 -4.81 13.63
N ASN A 70 -4.25 -4.85 12.93
CA ASN A 70 -4.22 -5.05 11.48
C ASN A 70 -4.77 -6.42 11.06
N ILE A 71 -4.46 -7.47 11.83
CA ILE A 71 -5.02 -8.81 11.60
C ILE A 71 -6.53 -8.79 11.85
N PHE A 72 -6.96 -8.31 13.02
CA PHE A 72 -8.36 -8.28 13.44
C PHE A 72 -9.25 -7.33 12.61
N ARG A 73 -8.66 -6.35 11.92
CA ARG A 73 -9.35 -5.51 10.95
C ARG A 73 -9.78 -6.30 9.70
N ASN A 74 -9.05 -7.34 9.34
CA ASN A 74 -9.23 -8.09 8.10
C ASN A 74 -9.87 -9.48 8.29
N VAL A 75 -10.01 -9.97 9.52
CA VAL A 75 -10.76 -11.22 9.79
C VAL A 75 -12.25 -10.96 9.99
N GLU A 76 -13.05 -11.81 9.36
CA GLU A 76 -14.48 -11.92 9.60
C GLU A 76 -14.70 -12.48 11.01
N LYS A 77 -15.27 -11.66 11.91
CA LYS A 77 -15.48 -12.07 13.30
C LYS A 77 -16.71 -12.95 13.38
N ILE A 78 -16.51 -14.25 13.68
CA ILE A 78 -17.60 -15.18 14.02
C ILE A 78 -17.69 -15.23 15.55
N ILE A 79 -18.74 -14.61 16.11
CA ILE A 79 -19.06 -14.74 17.53
C ILE A 79 -19.95 -15.97 17.68
N ILE A 80 -19.46 -17.01 18.36
CA ILE A 80 -20.25 -18.18 18.71
C ILE A 80 -20.71 -17.96 20.15
N ASP A 81 -21.97 -17.56 20.33
CA ASP A 81 -22.63 -17.65 21.63
C ASP A 81 -23.11 -19.10 21.79
N GLY A 82 -22.54 -19.80 22.76
CA GLY A 82 -22.66 -21.25 22.84
C GLY A 82 -22.56 -21.73 24.26
N ASP A 83 -23.56 -21.40 25.08
CA ASP A 83 -23.76 -22.07 26.37
C ASP A 83 -25.04 -22.91 26.43
N ASN A 84 -25.76 -23.15 25.32
CA ASN A 84 -26.86 -24.10 25.30
C ASN A 84 -27.03 -24.76 23.92
N GLY A 85 -26.95 -26.09 23.90
CA GLY A 85 -27.04 -26.92 22.70
C GLY A 85 -28.27 -26.65 21.83
N ASN A 86 -28.08 -26.82 20.52
CA ASN A 86 -29.02 -26.60 19.40
C ASN A 86 -29.17 -25.15 18.94
N GLY A 87 -28.38 -24.80 17.91
CA GLY A 87 -28.66 -23.68 17.03
C GLY A 87 -27.42 -22.86 16.73
N VAL A 88 -26.52 -23.40 15.91
CA VAL A 88 -25.49 -22.57 15.27
C VAL A 88 -26.21 -21.61 14.34
N VAL A 89 -26.34 -20.34 14.73
CA VAL A 89 -26.79 -19.26 13.84
C VAL A 89 -25.55 -18.49 13.39
N PRO A 90 -25.06 -18.70 12.15
CA PRO A 90 -23.99 -17.89 11.62
C PRO A 90 -24.58 -16.65 10.95
N TYR A 91 -24.46 -15.48 11.58
CA TYR A 91 -24.46 -14.24 10.79
C TYR A 91 -23.84 -13.07 11.57
N LEU A 92 -22.73 -12.52 11.06
CA LEU A 92 -22.69 -11.16 10.53
C LEU A 92 -21.27 -10.79 10.04
N PRO A 93 -21.02 -10.70 8.72
CA PRO A 93 -19.85 -9.98 8.23
C PRO A 93 -19.97 -8.49 8.56
N LEU A 94 -19.03 -7.96 9.34
CA LEU A 94 -18.98 -6.55 9.78
C LEU A 94 -18.91 -5.50 8.64
N LYS A 95 -18.90 -5.93 7.38
CA LYS A 95 -19.07 -5.06 6.21
C LYS A 95 -20.53 -4.60 6.00
N GLU A 96 -21.52 -5.30 6.56
CA GLU A 96 -22.94 -5.00 6.32
C GLU A 96 -23.56 -4.08 7.37
N LEU A 97 -23.04 -4.06 8.61
CA LEU A 97 -23.54 -3.16 9.66
C LEU A 97 -23.28 -1.69 9.30
N ASN A 98 -22.16 -1.41 8.62
CA ASN A 98 -21.79 -0.04 8.21
C ASN A 98 -22.48 0.42 6.92
N ARG A 99 -23.09 -0.49 6.15
CA ARG A 99 -23.85 -0.15 4.94
C ARG A 99 -25.29 0.24 5.27
N ASN A 100 -25.86 -0.36 6.33
CA ASN A 100 -27.22 -0.05 6.78
C ASN A 100 -27.31 1.16 7.73
N ALA A 101 -26.20 1.57 8.35
CA ALA A 101 -26.15 2.80 9.15
C ALA A 101 -26.13 4.11 8.31
N GLY A 102 -25.96 4.01 6.99
CA GLY A 102 -25.91 5.15 6.06
C GLY A 102 -27.14 5.31 5.15
N GLN A 103 -28.14 4.44 5.26
CA GLN A 103 -29.44 4.58 4.57
C GLN A 103 -30.54 4.64 5.62
N GLY A 104 -30.64 5.80 6.26
CA GLY A 104 -31.60 6.06 7.31
C GLY A 104 -31.68 7.55 7.63
N SER A 105 -31.81 8.38 6.59
CA SER A 105 -32.35 9.75 6.62
C SER A 105 -32.69 10.18 5.21
#